data_AF-A0A4Z0QXJ2-F1
#
_entry.id   AF-A0A4Z0QXJ2-F1
#
_cell.length_a   1.000
_cell.length_b   1.000
_cell.length_c   1.000
_cell.angle_alpha   90.00
_cell.angle_beta   90.00
_cell.angle_gamma   90.00
#
_symmetry.space_group_name_H-M   'P 1'
#
loop_
_entity.id
_entity.type
_entity.pdbx_description
1 polymer ?
#
loop_
_entity_poly.entity_id
_entity_poly.type
_entity_poly.pdbx_seq_one_letter_code
_entity_poly.pdbx_strand_id
1 'polypeptide(L)'
;MRKMAATILALAMLVLSAVPALGATVDQGKLKELQELYQQKYTIQTQIIEKKVKAGILDQTKADKIMNKMKEHQQRINQDFEKGEFHDFGPKKGCGQKPSNAQKTE
;
A
#
# COMPACT_ATOMS: atom_id res chain seq x y z
N MET A 1 5.04 29.97 0.89
CA MET A 1 5.00 28.74 1.73
C MET A 1 3.98 28.74 2.86
N ARG A 2 3.30 29.86 3.22
CA ARG A 2 2.31 29.89 4.32
C ARG A 2 0.93 29.29 4.00
N LYS A 3 0.59 29.09 2.72
CA LYS A 3 -0.73 28.59 2.30
C LYS A 3 -0.83 27.06 2.14
N MET A 4 0.30 26.35 2.24
CA MET A 4 0.35 24.88 2.07
C MET A 4 0.27 24.11 3.40
N ALA A 5 0.62 24.75 4.52
CA ALA A 5 0.59 24.11 5.84
C ALA A 5 -0.83 24.00 6.40
N ALA A 6 -1.70 24.97 6.09
CA ALA A 6 -3.08 24.98 6.57
C ALA A 6 -3.96 23.90 5.92
N THR A 7 -3.69 23.56 4.64
CA THR A 7 -4.42 22.51 3.91
C THR A 7 -4.06 21.11 4.38
N ILE A 8 -2.81 20.86 4.76
CA ILE A 8 -2.39 19.55 5.30
C ILE A 8 -3.01 19.31 6.69
N LEU A 9 -3.10 20.36 7.52
CA LEU A 9 -3.72 20.27 8.84
C LEU A 9 -5.25 20.05 8.76
N ALA A 10 -5.91 20.68 7.78
CA ALA A 10 -7.35 20.49 7.54
C ALA A 10 -7.68 19.07 7.05
N LEU A 11 -6.82 18.45 6.22
CA LEU A 11 -6.98 17.04 5.83
C LEU A 11 -6.83 16.09 7.03
N ALA A 12 -5.92 16.38 7.96
CA ALA A 12 -5.70 15.54 9.13
C ALA A 12 -6.88 15.56 10.12
N MET A 13 -7.62 16.68 10.21
CA MET A 13 -8.78 16.79 11.11
C MET A 13 -10.05 16.11 10.59
N LEU A 14 -10.15 15.84 9.28
CA LEU A 14 -11.32 15.15 8.68
C LEU A 14 -11.34 13.63 8.94
N VAL A 15 -10.26 13.05 9.47
CA VAL A 15 -10.13 11.59 9.71
C VAL A 15 -10.73 11.16 11.06
N LEU A 16 -11.18 12.11 11.90
CA LEU A 16 -11.60 11.84 13.29
C LEU A 16 -13.12 11.65 13.49
N SER A 17 -13.98 11.82 12.48
CA SER A 17 -15.43 11.92 12.69
C SER A 17 -16.30 10.89 11.95
N ALA A 18 -15.81 9.68 11.70
CA ALA A 18 -16.70 8.59 11.30
C ALA A 18 -16.07 7.23 11.65
N VAL A 19 -16.40 6.70 12.82
CA VAL A 19 -16.30 5.26 13.10
C VAL A 19 -17.66 4.67 12.72
N PRO A 20 -17.83 4.02 11.56
CA PRO A 20 -19.05 3.29 11.30
C PRO A 20 -18.97 2.01 12.14
N ALA A 21 -20.02 1.79 12.92
CA ALA A 21 -20.25 0.56 13.65
C ALA A 21 -20.09 -0.65 12.70
N LEU A 22 -19.44 -1.68 13.24
CA LEU A 22 -19.29 -3.00 12.63
C LEU A 22 -20.68 -3.54 12.21
N GLY A 23 -20.97 -3.50 10.91
CA GLY A 23 -22.21 -3.97 10.31
C GLY A 23 -22.05 -4.08 8.80
N ALA A 24 -22.08 -5.31 8.30
CA ALA A 24 -21.68 -5.69 6.96
C ALA A 24 -22.61 -5.16 5.85
N THR A 25 -22.08 -4.25 5.03
CA THR A 25 -22.17 -4.31 3.56
C THR A 25 -20.89 -3.67 3.03
N VAL A 26 -20.21 -4.32 2.09
CA VAL A 26 -19.09 -3.69 1.40
C VAL A 26 -19.68 -2.61 0.51
N ASP A 27 -19.71 -1.37 1.01
CA ASP A 27 -20.24 -0.24 0.27
C ASP A 27 -19.38 -0.02 -0.99
N GLN A 28 -19.99 -0.22 -2.16
CA GLN A 28 -19.28 -0.11 -3.44
C GLN A 28 -18.74 1.29 -3.70
N GLY A 29 -19.35 2.33 -3.11
CA GLY A 29 -18.84 3.70 -3.13
C GLY A 29 -17.51 3.82 -2.38
N LYS A 30 -17.45 3.28 -1.16
CA LYS A 30 -16.22 3.20 -0.34
C LYS A 30 -15.12 2.39 -1.03
N LEU A 31 -15.45 1.30 -1.72
CA LEU A 31 -14.47 0.52 -2.48
C LEU A 31 -13.86 1.33 -3.63
N LYS A 32 -14.67 2.13 -4.33
CA LYS A 32 -14.19 2.98 -5.43
C LYS A 32 -13.24 4.08 -4.92
N GLU A 33 -13.60 4.75 -3.82
CA GLU A 33 -12.72 5.72 -3.15
C GLU A 33 -11.39 5.07 -2.73
N LEU A 34 -11.44 3.83 -2.21
CA LEU A 34 -10.25 3.09 -1.83
C LEU A 34 -9.40 2.72 -3.05
N GLN A 35 -10.01 2.28 -4.16
CA GLN A 35 -9.31 2.01 -5.41
C GLN A 35 -8.61 3.27 -5.94
N GLU A 36 -9.27 4.42 -5.91
CA GLU A 36 -8.68 5.71 -6.30
C GLU A 36 -7.47 6.07 -5.42
N LEU A 37 -7.55 5.85 -4.10
CA LEU A 37 -6.43 6.04 -3.19
C LEU A 37 -5.25 5.10 -3.50
N TYR A 38 -5.51 3.85 -3.87
CA TYR A 38 -4.45 2.92 -4.29
C TYR A 38 -3.76 3.39 -5.57
N GLN A 39 -4.52 3.89 -6.55
CA GLN A 39 -3.96 4.47 -7.77
C GLN A 39 -3.04 5.66 -7.43
N GLN A 40 -3.49 6.57 -6.57
CA GLN A 40 -2.68 7.70 -6.10
C GLN A 40 -1.41 7.25 -5.38
N LYS A 41 -1.50 6.24 -4.50
CA LYS A 41 -0.35 5.62 -3.82
C LYS A 41 0.70 5.15 -4.80
N TYR A 42 0.31 4.42 -5.85
CA TYR A 42 1.25 3.93 -6.87
C TYR A 42 1.89 5.06 -7.67
N THR A 43 1.13 6.09 -8.04
CA THR A 43 1.68 7.29 -8.69
C THR A 43 2.76 7.94 -7.84
N ILE A 44 2.50 8.13 -6.55
CA ILE A 44 3.46 8.72 -5.61
C ILE A 44 4.69 7.82 -5.47
N GLN A 45 4.52 6.50 -5.36
CA GLN A 45 5.63 5.56 -5.26
C GLN A 45 6.54 5.58 -6.51
N THR A 46 5.96 5.65 -7.70
CA THR A 46 6.73 5.81 -8.95
C THR A 46 7.57 7.09 -8.92
N GLN A 47 6.96 8.22 -8.56
CA GLN A 47 7.68 9.50 -8.47
C GLN A 47 8.82 9.46 -7.43
N ILE A 48 8.62 8.75 -6.31
CA ILE A 48 9.67 8.55 -5.30
C ILE A 48 10.83 7.72 -5.88
N ILE A 49 10.53 6.64 -6.60
CA ILE A 49 11.56 5.78 -7.20
C ILE A 49 12.38 6.58 -8.23
N GLU A 50 11.71 7.30 -9.12
CA GLU A 50 12.38 8.17 -10.09
C GLU A 50 13.27 9.22 -9.43
N LYS A 51 12.78 9.87 -8.36
CA LYS A 51 13.59 10.85 -7.61
C LYS A 51 14.78 10.20 -6.91
N LYS A 52 14.63 8.98 -6.40
CA LYS A 52 15.75 8.22 -5.81
C LYS A 52 16.81 7.86 -6.85
N VAL A 53 16.40 7.52 -8.07
CA VAL A 53 17.32 7.30 -9.19
C VAL A 53 18.05 8.59 -9.56
N LYS A 54 17.30 9.69 -9.75
CA LYS A 54 17.89 11.00 -10.07
C LYS A 54 18.85 11.51 -8.99
N ALA A 55 18.59 11.18 -7.73
CA ALA A 55 19.48 11.51 -6.61
C ALA A 55 20.68 10.56 -6.47
N GLY A 56 20.82 9.55 -7.34
CA GLY A 56 21.88 8.53 -7.26
C GLY A 56 21.77 7.58 -6.06
N ILE A 57 20.67 7.64 -5.31
CA ILE A 57 20.42 6.79 -4.13
C ILE A 57 20.05 5.36 -4.58
N LEU A 58 19.42 5.24 -5.74
CA LEU A 58 18.94 3.98 -6.28
C LEU A 58 19.45 3.79 -7.71
N ASP A 59 20.01 2.62 -7.99
CA ASP A 59 20.42 2.24 -9.33
C ASP A 59 19.21 2.01 -10.25
N GLN A 60 19.32 2.36 -11.53
CA GLN A 60 18.24 2.21 -12.52
C GLN A 60 17.76 0.75 -12.59
N THR A 61 18.66 -0.22 -12.59
CA THR A 61 18.33 -1.66 -12.65
C THR A 61 17.52 -2.09 -11.42
N LYS A 62 17.83 -1.52 -10.25
CA LYS A 62 17.08 -1.78 -9.02
C LYS A 62 15.73 -1.09 -9.04
N ALA A 63 15.66 0.13 -9.55
CA ALA A 63 14.42 0.86 -9.73
C ALA A 63 13.45 0.11 -10.65
N ASP A 64 13.92 -0.40 -11.78
CA ASP A 64 13.10 -1.16 -12.74
C ASP A 64 12.54 -2.44 -12.10
N LYS A 65 13.36 -3.17 -11.32
CA LYS A 65 12.90 -4.34 -10.54
C LYS A 65 11.82 -3.98 -9.52
N ILE A 66 11.95 -2.84 -8.85
CA ILE A 66 10.95 -2.36 -7.89
C ILE A 66 9.66 -1.98 -8.62
N MET A 67 9.77 -1.25 -9.73
CA MET A 67 8.61 -0.84 -10.53
C MET A 67 7.85 -2.06 -11.09
N ASN A 68 8.54 -3.10 -11.54
CA ASN A 68 7.90 -4.33 -12.00
C ASN A 68 7.12 -5.04 -10.88
N LYS A 69 7.72 -5.23 -9.70
CA LYS A 69 7.03 -5.82 -8.54
C LYS A 69 5.83 -4.97 -8.09
N MET A 70 5.97 -3.65 -8.18
CA MET A 70 4.92 -2.72 -7.84
C MET A 70 3.73 -2.83 -8.81
N LYS A 71 3.99 -3.01 -10.11
CA LYS A 71 2.98 -3.25 -11.13
C LYS A 71 2.24 -4.57 -10.93
N GLU A 72 2.95 -5.65 -10.61
CA GLU A 72 2.34 -6.95 -10.28
C GLU A 72 1.43 -6.85 -9.06
N HIS A 73 1.87 -6.12 -8.03
CA HIS A 73 1.06 -5.88 -6.83
C HIS A 73 -0.17 -5.03 -7.14
N GLN A 74 -0.03 -3.97 -7.94
CA GLN A 74 -1.15 -3.15 -8.39
C GLN A 74 -2.20 -3.96 -9.14
N GLN A 75 -1.77 -4.86 -10.03
CA GLN A 75 -2.68 -5.74 -10.77
C GLN A 75 -3.44 -6.68 -9.82
N ARG A 76 -2.75 -7.30 -8.86
CA ARG A 76 -3.40 -8.16 -7.86
C ARG A 76 -4.45 -7.40 -7.06
N ILE A 77 -4.10 -6.22 -6.58
CA ILE A 77 -5.01 -5.38 -5.79
C ILE A 77 -6.23 -4.96 -6.62
N ASN A 78 -6.04 -4.57 -7.89
CA ASN A 78 -7.17 -4.25 -8.77
C ASN A 78 -8.11 -5.46 -8.96
N GLN A 79 -7.56 -6.67 -9.11
CA GLN A 79 -8.37 -7.90 -9.19
C GLN A 79 -9.13 -8.17 -7.89
N ASP A 80 -8.52 -7.90 -6.73
CA ASP A 80 -9.17 -8.07 -5.43
C ASP A 80 -10.30 -7.05 -5.24
N PHE A 81 -10.13 -5.82 -5.73
CA PHE A 81 -11.20 -4.82 -5.79
C PHE A 81 -12.36 -5.23 -6.71
N GLU A 82 -12.08 -5.77 -7.90
CA GLU A 82 -13.10 -6.28 -8.83
C GLU A 82 -13.94 -7.42 -8.23
N LYS A 83 -13.31 -8.26 -7.40
CA LYS A 83 -13.97 -9.37 -6.69
C LYS A 83 -14.69 -8.94 -5.41
N GLY A 84 -14.46 -7.71 -4.94
CA GLY A 84 -14.97 -7.24 -3.65
C GLY A 84 -14.29 -7.86 -2.43
N GLU A 85 -13.17 -8.59 -2.62
CA GLU A 85 -12.42 -9.32 -1.59
C GLU A 85 -11.09 -8.62 -1.27
N PHE A 86 -11.15 -7.32 -0.99
CA PHE A 86 -9.94 -6.53 -0.75
C PHE A 86 -9.27 -6.87 0.59
N HIS A 87 -8.10 -7.53 0.53
CA HIS A 87 -7.35 -8.00 1.70
C HIS A 87 -5.93 -7.38 1.77
N ASP A 88 -5.79 -6.04 1.81
CA ASP A 88 -4.44 -5.43 1.88
C ASP A 88 -3.91 -5.24 3.32
N PHE A 89 -4.79 -4.94 4.28
CA PHE A 89 -4.43 -4.72 5.69
C PHE A 89 -5.07 -5.78 6.61
N GLY A 90 -4.72 -7.04 6.40
CA GLY A 90 -5.09 -8.14 7.29
C GLY A 90 -3.85 -8.74 7.97
N PRO A 91 -3.96 -9.26 9.20
CA PRO A 91 -2.87 -10.05 9.79
C PRO A 91 -2.52 -11.16 8.80
N LYS A 92 -1.31 -11.12 8.24
CA LYS A 92 -0.77 -12.27 7.52
C LYS A 92 -0.78 -13.41 8.52
N LYS A 93 -1.72 -14.35 8.38
CA LYS A 93 -1.72 -15.60 9.14
C LYS A 93 -0.30 -16.14 9.07
N GLY A 94 0.33 -16.19 10.24
CA GLY A 94 1.78 -16.20 10.38
C GLY A 94 2.45 -17.15 9.40
N CYS A 95 3.44 -16.65 8.67
CA CYS A 95 4.53 -17.52 8.27
C CYS A 95 5.15 -18.02 9.58
N GLY A 96 4.66 -19.17 10.05
CA GLY A 96 5.28 -19.90 11.14
C GLY A 96 6.75 -20.04 10.79
N GLN A 97 7.59 -19.37 11.58
CA GLN A 97 9.01 -19.62 11.57
C GLN A 97 9.18 -21.12 11.84
N LYS A 98 9.57 -21.89 10.83
CA LYS A 98 10.10 -23.24 11.07
C LYS A 98 11.31 -23.06 12.00
N PRO A 99 11.37 -23.70 13.16
CA PRO A 99 12.59 -23.67 13.96
C PRO A 99 13.68 -24.40 13.18
N SER A 100 14.69 -23.66 12.72
CA SER A 100 15.95 -24.24 12.30
C SER A 100 16.77 -24.56 13.55
N ASN A 101 16.92 -25.84 13.87
CA ASN A 101 18.14 -26.38 14.46
C ASN A 101 18.12 -27.89 14.18
N ALA A 102 18.90 -28.36 13.20
CA ALA A 102 20.34 -28.63 13.32
C ALA A 102 20.60 -29.89 14.15
N GLN A 103 20.56 -31.03 13.45
CA GLN A 103 21.66 -32.01 13.42
C GLN A 103 22.57 -32.02 14.66
N LYS A 104 22.36 -32.98 15.57
CA LYS A 104 23.45 -33.54 16.37
C LYS A 104 23.73 -34.95 15.87
N THR A 105 24.78 -35.05 15.06
CA THR A 105 25.65 -36.23 15.00
C THR A 105 26.37 -36.37 16.33
N GLU A 106 26.24 -37.54 16.96
CA GLU A 106 27.30 -38.34 17.58
C GLU A 106 26.72 -39.73 17.92
#